data_AF-A0A660QC07-F1
#
_entry.id   AF-A0A660QC07-F1
#
_cell.length_a   1.000
_cell.length_b   1.000
_cell.length_c   1.000
_cell.angle_alpha   90.00
_cell.angle_beta   90.00
_cell.angle_gamma   90.00
#
_symmetry.space_group_name_H-M   'P 1'
#
loop_
_entity.id
_entity.type
_entity.pdbx_description
1 polymer ?
#
loop_
_entity_poly.entity_id
_entity_poly.type
_entity_poly.pdbx_seq_one_letter_code
_entity_poly.pdbx_strand_id
1 'polypeptide(L)'
;MKRLVFFALLLTVPLFLQGSTFMITVINLTMIYTLAAMGLNLIMGYTGQVSIGHAAFMSIGAYTSAILVHKLSVPIPVGILAGTAFSAVFGLALGFPALRLSGFYLAIATMGFGVAIEQILSSWESVTGGYIGMRGITAMGTDTLIYYVILGLLILGIYTFRALTIHKTGRALKAIRENPIVAKVFGISETYYKVLAFVVGSAFAGLAGALYSHTIGYIAPSDFGLGKSLELLAIVVIGGMGSLFGPVFGATLYTVLPFIFSRIGFSMTIVFGSILIGVVLFMPRGLAHYIHAWWIKWAEMPIVALKRRKKSSLGSYVDTSFGKIHYVEKNEGQRVILCLHGNFGSWKWFEPAMKFIDNYRIIAVDMPNFGDSCRIETFSFEDYAKVIYEFTQKMNLTDIIVVAHSLGGAVAMELSASYPRLVDSMILVDPCPVRGLDIAE
;
A
#
# COMPACT_ATOMS: atom_id res chain seq x y z
N MET A 1 -12.49 7.79 -11.96
CA MET A 1 -12.28 9.21 -12.35
C MET A 1 -10.95 9.78 -11.86
N LYS A 2 -10.69 9.95 -10.55
CA LYS A 2 -9.45 10.59 -10.03
C LYS A 2 -8.13 9.99 -10.57
N ARG A 3 -8.03 8.65 -10.71
CA ARG A 3 -6.83 7.98 -11.25
C ARG A 3 -6.60 8.18 -12.74
N LEU A 4 -7.69 8.22 -13.52
CA LEU A 4 -7.62 8.47 -14.97
C LEU A 4 -7.13 9.90 -15.24
N VAL A 5 -7.58 10.86 -14.44
CA VAL A 5 -7.10 12.26 -14.51
C VAL A 5 -5.62 12.36 -14.17
N PHE A 6 -5.14 11.62 -13.18
CA PHE A 6 -3.71 11.59 -12.82
C PHE A 6 -2.84 11.01 -13.95
N PHE A 7 -3.24 9.89 -14.55
CA PHE A 7 -2.51 9.32 -15.70
C PHE A 7 -2.58 10.22 -16.94
N ALA A 8 -3.73 10.87 -17.19
CA ALA A 8 -3.87 11.84 -18.25
C ALA A 8 -2.96 13.06 -18.06
N LEU A 9 -2.75 13.50 -16.81
CA LEU A 9 -1.81 14.57 -16.48
C LEU A 9 -0.36 14.17 -16.73
N LEU A 10 0.03 12.93 -16.37
CA LEU A 10 1.38 12.44 -16.66
C LEU A 10 1.66 12.35 -18.16
N LEU A 11 0.67 11.95 -18.96
CA LEU A 11 0.81 11.89 -20.42
C LEU A 11 1.11 13.26 -21.06
N THR A 12 0.69 14.37 -20.46
CA THR A 12 0.91 15.70 -21.03
C THR A 12 2.23 16.35 -20.59
N VAL A 13 2.95 15.76 -19.62
CA VAL A 13 4.19 16.35 -19.06
C VAL A 13 5.25 16.66 -20.12
N PRO A 14 5.57 15.78 -21.08
CA PRO A 14 6.58 16.08 -22.11
C PRO A 14 6.21 17.27 -22.99
N LEU A 15 4.91 17.56 -23.17
CA LEU A 15 4.44 18.68 -23.99
C LEU A 15 4.75 20.03 -23.34
N PHE A 16 4.76 20.10 -22.01
CA PHE A 16 5.11 21.31 -21.28
C PHE A 16 6.61 21.49 -21.07
N LEU A 17 7.40 20.43 -21.28
CA LEU A 17 8.85 20.39 -21.02
C LEU A 17 9.69 20.25 -22.30
N GLN A 18 9.12 20.54 -23.47
CA GLN A 18 9.76 20.35 -24.79
C GLN A 18 11.12 21.09 -24.96
N GLY A 19 11.47 22.01 -24.06
CA GLY A 19 12.76 22.73 -24.06
C GLY A 19 13.78 22.28 -23.00
N SER A 20 13.50 21.26 -22.18
CA SER A 20 14.40 20.84 -21.09
C SER A 20 14.62 19.32 -21.05
N THR A 21 15.49 18.81 -21.93
CA THR A 21 15.98 17.40 -21.93
C THR A 21 16.41 16.94 -20.55
N PHE A 22 17.04 17.83 -19.81
CA PHE A 22 17.50 17.56 -18.45
C PHE A 22 16.34 17.23 -17.49
N MET A 23 15.26 18.03 -17.47
CA MET A 23 14.09 17.73 -16.64
C MET A 23 13.40 16.43 -17.04
N ILE A 24 13.31 16.14 -18.34
CA ILE A 24 12.75 14.87 -18.84
C ILE A 24 13.58 13.70 -18.31
N THR A 25 14.91 13.80 -18.34
CA THR A 25 15.82 12.78 -17.81
C THR A 25 15.63 12.56 -16.31
N VAL A 26 15.47 13.62 -15.52
CA VAL A 26 15.20 13.53 -14.07
C VAL A 26 13.88 12.81 -13.79
N ILE A 27 12.84 13.10 -14.57
CA ILE A 27 11.55 12.43 -14.42
C ILE A 27 11.65 10.96 -14.84
N ASN A 28 12.38 10.65 -15.91
CA ASN A 28 12.67 9.28 -16.33
C ASN A 28 13.40 8.50 -15.23
N LEU A 29 14.42 9.09 -14.62
CA LEU A 29 15.12 8.50 -13.48
C LEU A 29 14.19 8.30 -12.28
N THR A 30 13.27 9.23 -12.04
CA THR A 30 12.27 9.10 -10.96
C THR A 30 11.39 7.87 -11.18
N MET A 31 10.92 7.67 -12.41
CA MET A 31 10.11 6.51 -12.78
C MET A 31 10.91 5.19 -12.70
N ILE A 32 12.17 5.21 -13.14
CA ILE A 32 13.09 4.06 -13.05
C ILE A 32 13.35 3.67 -11.59
N TYR A 33 13.72 4.64 -10.73
CA TYR A 33 13.95 4.37 -9.32
C TYR A 33 12.66 3.99 -8.59
N THR A 34 11.50 4.45 -9.04
CA THR A 34 10.20 3.96 -8.53
C THR A 34 10.05 2.46 -8.80
N LEU A 35 10.34 1.99 -10.02
CA LEU A 35 10.29 0.56 -10.37
C LEU A 35 11.26 -0.27 -9.50
N ALA A 36 12.52 0.17 -9.35
CA ALA A 36 13.49 -0.49 -8.49
C ALA A 36 13.00 -0.53 -7.02
N ALA A 37 12.53 0.60 -6.51
CA ALA A 37 12.01 0.70 -5.15
C ALA A 37 10.75 -0.14 -4.93
N MET A 38 9.89 -0.32 -5.94
CA MET A 38 8.76 -1.24 -5.86
C MET A 38 9.23 -2.68 -5.67
N GLY A 39 10.28 -3.10 -6.39
CA GLY A 39 10.89 -4.41 -6.21
C GLY A 39 11.37 -4.65 -4.78
N LEU A 40 12.15 -3.70 -4.23
CA LEU A 40 12.64 -3.77 -2.86
C LEU A 40 11.50 -3.68 -1.84
N ASN A 41 10.50 -2.84 -2.09
CA ASN A 41 9.34 -2.71 -1.23
C ASN A 41 8.50 -4.00 -1.18
N LEU A 42 8.50 -4.83 -2.23
CA LEU A 42 7.89 -6.15 -2.16
C LEU A 42 8.64 -7.07 -1.20
N ILE A 43 9.97 -7.15 -1.35
CA ILE A 43 10.84 -8.03 -0.55
C ILE A 43 10.81 -7.60 0.92
N MET A 44 11.13 -6.33 1.18
CA MET A 44 11.29 -5.82 2.54
C MET A 44 9.98 -5.32 3.12
N GLY A 45 9.24 -4.51 2.36
CA GLY A 45 8.02 -3.88 2.83
C GLY A 45 6.83 -4.83 2.95
N TYR A 46 6.60 -5.74 2.01
CA TYR A 46 5.44 -6.65 2.09
C TYR A 46 5.77 -7.99 2.75
N THR A 47 7.01 -8.49 2.63
CA THR A 47 7.41 -9.81 3.14
C THR A 47 8.23 -9.75 4.44
N GLY A 48 8.72 -8.57 4.83
CA GLY A 48 9.56 -8.39 6.02
C GLY A 48 10.99 -8.93 5.87
N GLN A 49 11.46 -9.21 4.65
CA GLN A 49 12.81 -9.71 4.42
C GLN A 49 13.79 -8.55 4.22
N VAL A 50 14.76 -8.40 5.11
CA VAL A 50 15.78 -7.36 4.99
C VAL A 50 16.73 -7.70 3.83
N SER A 51 16.85 -6.79 2.87
CA SER A 51 17.71 -6.96 1.69
C SER A 51 18.49 -5.68 1.41
N ILE A 52 19.82 -5.76 1.47
CA ILE A 52 20.76 -4.63 1.27
C ILE A 52 21.58 -4.84 -0.04
N GLY A 53 21.21 -5.81 -0.88
CA GLY A 53 21.87 -6.10 -2.17
C GLY A 53 21.06 -5.73 -3.41
N HIS A 54 20.01 -4.91 -3.30
CA HIS A 54 19.03 -4.78 -4.38
C HIS A 54 19.59 -4.17 -5.66
N ALA A 55 20.61 -3.32 -5.56
CA ALA A 55 21.26 -2.71 -6.73
C ALA A 55 22.00 -3.75 -7.59
N ALA A 56 22.40 -4.90 -7.06
CA ALA A 56 22.99 -5.96 -7.89
C ALA A 56 21.99 -6.60 -8.85
N PHE A 57 20.71 -6.70 -8.49
CA PHE A 57 19.69 -7.11 -9.47
C PHE A 57 19.49 -6.06 -10.55
N MET A 58 19.62 -4.77 -10.17
CA MET A 58 19.58 -3.66 -11.12
C MET A 58 20.79 -3.72 -12.08
N SER A 59 22.00 -3.99 -11.59
CA SER A 59 23.19 -4.12 -12.44
C SER A 59 23.09 -5.31 -13.39
N ILE A 60 22.60 -6.46 -12.92
CA ILE A 60 22.39 -7.64 -13.77
C ILE A 60 21.46 -7.29 -14.94
N GLY A 61 20.33 -6.62 -14.69
CA GLY A 61 19.43 -6.19 -15.75
C GLY A 61 20.04 -5.16 -16.70
N ALA A 62 20.76 -4.17 -16.16
CA ALA A 62 21.43 -3.13 -16.94
C ALA A 62 22.48 -3.71 -17.89
N TYR A 63 23.42 -4.51 -17.36
CA TYR A 63 24.49 -5.11 -18.16
C TYR A 63 23.96 -6.13 -19.15
N THR A 64 22.99 -6.97 -18.76
CA THR A 64 22.41 -7.96 -19.68
C THR A 64 21.76 -7.26 -20.87
N SER A 65 20.90 -6.26 -20.64
CA SER A 65 20.26 -5.51 -21.73
C SER A 65 21.28 -4.76 -22.58
N ALA A 66 22.22 -4.06 -21.95
CA ALA A 66 23.27 -3.31 -22.64
C ALA A 66 24.13 -4.21 -23.53
N ILE A 67 24.55 -5.40 -23.05
CA ILE A 67 25.37 -6.34 -23.83
C ILE A 67 24.58 -6.90 -25.01
N LEU A 68 23.35 -7.36 -24.80
CA LEU A 68 22.52 -7.94 -25.88
C LEU A 68 22.24 -6.92 -26.99
N VAL A 69 21.92 -5.68 -26.62
CA VAL A 69 21.61 -4.64 -27.59
C VAL A 69 22.88 -4.12 -28.27
N HIS A 70 23.92 -3.81 -27.49
CA HIS A 70 25.10 -3.11 -28.01
C HIS A 70 26.08 -4.04 -28.73
N LYS A 71 26.29 -5.27 -28.24
CA LYS A 71 27.23 -6.23 -28.85
C LYS A 71 26.56 -7.20 -29.81
N LEU A 72 25.33 -7.62 -29.53
CA LEU A 72 24.62 -8.63 -30.34
C LEU A 72 23.51 -8.02 -31.22
N SER A 73 23.36 -6.69 -31.20
CA SER A 73 22.39 -5.95 -32.03
C SER A 73 20.94 -6.45 -31.89
N VAL A 74 20.61 -7.02 -30.73
CA VAL A 74 19.25 -7.47 -30.42
C VAL A 74 18.33 -6.25 -30.26
N PRO A 75 17.05 -6.31 -30.69
CA PRO A 75 16.11 -5.21 -30.49
C PRO A 75 15.97 -4.83 -29.01
N ILE A 76 15.92 -3.53 -28.72
CA ILE A 76 15.92 -3.00 -27.33
C ILE A 76 14.82 -3.60 -26.44
N PRO A 77 13.55 -3.75 -26.89
CA PRO A 77 12.52 -4.37 -26.06
C PRO A 77 12.88 -5.80 -25.63
N VAL A 78 13.52 -6.57 -26.52
CA VAL A 78 13.97 -7.93 -26.23
C VAL A 78 15.14 -7.91 -25.24
N GLY A 79 16.07 -6.96 -25.38
CA GLY A 79 17.14 -6.74 -24.40
C GLY A 79 16.61 -6.43 -23.00
N ILE A 80 15.61 -5.55 -22.89
CA ILE A 80 14.98 -5.18 -21.62
C ILE A 80 14.29 -6.39 -20.98
N LEU A 81 13.52 -7.16 -21.76
CA LEU A 81 12.85 -8.36 -21.28
C LEU A 81 13.85 -9.43 -20.83
N ALA A 82 14.93 -9.64 -21.60
CA ALA A 82 15.98 -10.58 -21.24
C ALA A 82 16.72 -10.16 -19.96
N GLY A 83 17.06 -8.88 -19.80
CA GLY A 83 17.68 -8.37 -18.57
C GLY A 83 16.77 -8.49 -17.35
N THR A 84 15.47 -8.23 -17.53
CA THR A 84 14.44 -8.44 -16.50
C THR A 84 14.35 -9.91 -16.09
N ALA A 85 14.27 -10.81 -17.08
CA ALA A 85 14.19 -12.25 -16.85
C ALA A 85 15.44 -12.79 -16.17
N PHE A 86 16.63 -12.37 -16.61
CA PHE A 86 17.90 -12.82 -16.02
C PHE A 86 18.03 -12.37 -14.56
N SER A 87 17.59 -11.15 -14.25
CA SER A 87 17.52 -10.67 -12.86
C SER A 87 16.51 -11.46 -12.02
N ALA A 88 15.38 -11.88 -12.60
CA ALA A 88 14.43 -12.80 -11.95
C ALA A 88 15.06 -14.17 -11.65
N VAL A 89 15.87 -14.73 -12.55
CA VAL A 89 16.60 -15.99 -12.33
C VAL A 89 17.59 -15.85 -11.17
N PHE A 90 18.36 -14.77 -11.12
CA PHE A 90 19.25 -14.50 -9.97
C PHE A 90 18.46 -14.27 -8.67
N GLY A 91 17.28 -13.67 -8.75
CA GLY A 91 16.35 -13.56 -7.62
C GLY A 91 15.86 -14.91 -7.13
N LEU A 92 15.58 -15.86 -8.03
CA LEU A 92 15.25 -17.24 -7.67
C LEU A 92 16.44 -17.91 -6.97
N ALA A 93 17.64 -17.75 -7.52
CA ALA A 93 18.87 -18.30 -6.97
C ALA A 93 19.18 -17.76 -5.57
N LEU A 94 18.98 -16.46 -5.32
CA LEU A 94 19.17 -15.85 -3.99
C LEU A 94 17.98 -16.10 -3.05
N GLY A 95 16.78 -16.26 -3.59
CA GLY A 95 15.56 -16.57 -2.84
C GLY A 95 15.66 -17.92 -2.14
N PHE A 96 16.43 -18.88 -2.67
CA PHE A 96 16.59 -20.20 -2.07
C PHE A 96 17.48 -20.18 -0.79
N PRO A 97 18.68 -19.57 -0.78
CA PRO A 97 19.42 -19.31 0.46
C PRO A 97 18.63 -18.47 1.47
N ALA A 98 17.81 -17.53 1.01
CA ALA A 98 16.96 -16.72 1.88
C ALA A 98 15.93 -17.53 2.70
N LEU A 99 15.71 -18.79 2.36
CA LEU A 99 14.88 -19.71 3.15
C LEU A 99 15.56 -20.19 4.43
N ARG A 100 16.89 -20.17 4.46
CA ARG A 100 17.71 -20.65 5.58
C ARG A 100 18.19 -19.53 6.49
N LEU A 101 18.03 -18.28 6.07
CA LEU A 101 18.52 -17.09 6.76
C LEU A 101 17.34 -16.18 7.11
N SER A 102 17.38 -15.56 8.29
CA SER A 102 16.36 -14.60 8.72
C SER A 102 17.02 -13.34 9.26
N GLY A 103 16.27 -12.22 9.19
CA GLY A 103 16.68 -10.94 9.74
C GLY A 103 18.04 -10.47 9.26
N PHE A 104 18.96 -10.24 10.20
CA PHE A 104 20.28 -9.66 9.93
C PHE A 104 21.19 -10.58 9.10
N TYR A 105 21.07 -11.90 9.23
CA TYR A 105 21.87 -12.84 8.43
C TYR A 105 21.52 -12.75 6.94
N LEU A 106 20.24 -12.58 6.62
CA LEU A 106 19.81 -12.35 5.25
C LEU A 106 20.32 -11.01 4.72
N ALA A 107 20.32 -9.97 5.55
CA ALA A 107 20.87 -8.67 5.19
C ALA A 107 22.36 -8.77 4.80
N ILE A 108 23.18 -9.46 5.61
CA ILE A 108 24.59 -9.71 5.30
C ILE A 108 24.75 -10.51 4.01
N ALA A 109 23.97 -11.57 3.83
CA ALA A 109 24.05 -12.40 2.63
C ALA A 109 23.71 -11.61 1.35
N THR A 110 22.67 -10.78 1.39
CA THR A 110 22.31 -9.92 0.25
C THR A 110 23.36 -8.82 0.00
N MET A 111 23.96 -8.25 1.05
CA MET A 111 25.08 -7.32 0.91
C MET A 111 26.29 -8.00 0.25
N GLY A 112 26.64 -9.20 0.70
CA GLY A 112 27.72 -10.01 0.10
C GLY A 112 27.45 -10.33 -1.37
N PHE A 113 26.21 -10.69 -1.73
CA PHE A 113 25.79 -10.84 -3.12
C PHE A 113 25.97 -9.53 -3.92
N GLY A 114 25.57 -8.40 -3.33
CA GLY A 114 25.73 -7.07 -3.92
C GLY A 114 27.18 -6.77 -4.29
N VAL A 115 28.08 -6.90 -3.32
CA VAL A 115 29.52 -6.68 -3.47
C VAL A 115 30.14 -7.68 -4.44
N ALA A 116 29.74 -8.95 -4.39
CA ALA A 116 30.24 -9.98 -5.31
C ALA A 116 29.89 -9.66 -6.76
N ILE A 117 28.65 -9.27 -7.05
CA ILE A 117 28.23 -8.89 -8.41
C ILE A 117 28.99 -7.64 -8.89
N GLU A 118 29.11 -6.61 -8.06
CA GLU A 118 29.91 -5.42 -8.39
C GLU A 118 31.36 -5.79 -8.74
N GLN A 119 31.99 -6.67 -7.94
CA GLN A 119 33.37 -7.10 -8.18
C GLN A 119 33.51 -7.95 -9.44
N ILE A 120 32.59 -8.89 -9.69
CA ILE A 120 32.57 -9.70 -10.91
C ILE A 120 32.46 -8.80 -12.15
N LEU A 121 31.52 -7.84 -12.13
CA LEU A 121 31.34 -6.90 -13.23
C LEU A 121 32.57 -5.99 -13.42
N SER A 122 33.24 -5.61 -12.33
CA SER A 122 34.46 -4.79 -12.36
C SER A 122 35.68 -5.53 -12.90
N SER A 123 35.80 -6.83 -12.62
CA SER A 123 36.92 -7.67 -13.09
C SER A 123 36.74 -8.22 -14.51
N TRP A 124 35.52 -8.18 -15.07
CA TRP A 124 35.22 -8.80 -16.36
C TRP A 124 35.40 -7.87 -17.58
N GLU A 125 36.61 -7.35 -17.76
CA GLU A 125 36.94 -6.34 -18.78
C GLU A 125 36.43 -6.66 -20.19
N SER A 126 36.59 -7.90 -20.65
CA SER A 126 36.20 -8.33 -22.00
C SER A 126 34.70 -8.19 -22.29
N VAL A 127 33.85 -8.32 -21.27
CA VAL A 127 32.39 -8.36 -21.44
C VAL A 127 31.75 -7.05 -21.01
N THR A 128 32.10 -6.54 -19.83
CA THR A 128 31.45 -5.40 -19.17
C THR A 128 32.21 -4.08 -19.33
N GLY A 129 33.44 -4.11 -19.88
CA GLY A 129 34.35 -2.96 -19.86
C GLY A 129 35.03 -2.74 -18.51
N GLY A 130 34.85 -3.66 -17.55
CA GLY A 130 35.50 -3.63 -16.24
C GLY A 130 35.16 -2.37 -15.43
N TYR A 131 36.13 -1.83 -14.70
CA TYR A 131 35.97 -0.61 -13.90
C TYR A 131 35.57 0.63 -14.71
N ILE A 132 35.90 0.69 -16.01
CA ILE A 132 35.54 1.81 -16.88
C ILE A 132 34.06 1.73 -17.29
N GLY A 133 33.47 0.53 -17.28
CA GLY A 133 32.09 0.31 -17.69
C GLY A 133 31.88 0.37 -19.20
N MET A 134 30.60 0.40 -19.60
CA MET A 134 30.17 0.43 -21.00
C MET A 134 29.68 1.84 -21.38
N ARG A 135 30.25 2.41 -22.44
CA ARG A 135 29.88 3.72 -23.02
C ARG A 135 29.16 3.54 -24.35
N GLY A 136 28.36 4.52 -24.75
CA GLY A 136 27.72 4.55 -26.07
C GLY A 136 26.61 3.49 -26.20
N ILE A 137 25.95 3.14 -25.09
CA ILE A 137 24.84 2.20 -25.09
C ILE A 137 23.70 2.82 -25.91
N THR A 138 23.17 2.05 -26.85
CA THR A 138 22.14 2.50 -27.78
C THR A 138 20.90 2.99 -27.02
N ALA A 139 20.55 4.26 -27.22
CA ALA A 139 19.35 4.86 -26.62
C ALA A 139 18.08 4.30 -27.29
N MET A 140 16.97 4.26 -26.55
CA MET A 140 15.66 3.82 -27.07
C MET A 140 15.06 4.75 -28.13
N GLY A 141 15.64 5.93 -28.33
CA GLY A 141 15.19 6.93 -29.30
C GLY A 141 15.27 8.33 -28.71
N THR A 142 14.29 9.18 -29.03
CA THR A 142 14.21 10.54 -28.50
C THR A 142 13.85 10.56 -27.01
N ASP A 143 14.20 11.64 -26.30
CA ASP A 143 13.88 11.82 -24.87
C ASP A 143 12.38 11.62 -24.58
N THR A 144 11.53 12.08 -25.50
CA THR A 144 10.08 11.95 -25.43
C THR A 144 9.63 10.49 -25.61
N LEU A 145 10.24 9.74 -26.53
CA LEU A 145 9.93 8.33 -26.70
C LEU A 145 10.35 7.52 -25.47
N ILE A 146 11.56 7.79 -24.95
CA ILE A 146 12.06 7.19 -23.70
C ILE A 146 11.06 7.43 -22.56
N TYR A 147 10.58 8.67 -22.43
CA TYR A 147 9.58 9.02 -21.42
C TYR A 147 8.31 8.18 -21.53
N TYR A 148 7.71 8.07 -22.72
CA TYR A 148 6.46 7.33 -22.89
C TYR A 148 6.64 5.81 -22.69
N VAL A 149 7.78 5.25 -23.11
CA VAL A 149 8.11 3.84 -22.87
C VAL A 149 8.24 3.57 -21.37
N ILE A 150 8.99 4.40 -20.64
CA ILE A 150 9.16 4.24 -19.19
C ILE A 150 7.84 4.45 -18.47
N LEU A 151 7.04 5.45 -18.87
CA LEU A 151 5.72 5.70 -18.28
C LEU A 151 4.78 4.49 -18.50
N GLY A 152 4.75 3.93 -19.70
CA GLY A 152 3.96 2.72 -20.00
C GLY A 152 4.37 1.54 -19.12
N LEU A 153 5.67 1.29 -18.98
CA LEU A 153 6.21 0.23 -18.13
C LEU A 153 6.00 0.50 -16.64
N LEU A 154 6.04 1.76 -16.20
CA LEU A 154 5.71 2.15 -14.83
C LEU A 154 4.23 1.89 -14.53
N ILE A 155 3.32 2.26 -15.44
CA ILE A 155 1.88 2.00 -15.29
C ILE A 155 1.62 0.49 -15.20
N LEU A 156 2.23 -0.29 -16.09
CA LEU A 156 2.17 -1.75 -16.04
C LEU A 156 2.71 -2.28 -14.72
N GLY A 157 3.87 -1.79 -14.28
CA GLY A 157 4.49 -2.15 -13.01
C GLY A 157 3.61 -1.83 -11.80
N ILE A 158 2.97 -0.67 -11.76
CA ILE A 158 2.02 -0.28 -10.69
C ILE A 158 0.81 -1.21 -10.70
N TYR A 159 0.29 -1.56 -11.87
CA TYR A 159 -0.84 -2.47 -11.98
C TYR A 159 -0.49 -3.88 -11.50
N THR A 160 0.64 -4.44 -11.96
CA THR A 160 1.09 -5.78 -11.56
C THR A 160 1.42 -5.83 -10.06
N PHE A 161 2.12 -4.82 -9.53
CA PHE A 161 2.42 -4.72 -8.11
C PHE A 161 1.15 -4.60 -7.26
N ARG A 162 0.18 -3.79 -7.70
CA ARG A 162 -1.13 -3.67 -7.04
C ARG A 162 -1.89 -4.99 -7.05
N ALA A 163 -1.94 -5.68 -8.18
CA ALA A 163 -2.60 -6.99 -8.29
C ALA A 163 -1.95 -7.98 -7.31
N LEU A 164 -0.61 -8.05 -7.29
CA LEU A 164 0.14 -8.93 -6.40
C LEU A 164 -0.16 -8.63 -4.92
N THR A 165 -0.26 -7.36 -4.55
CA THR A 165 -0.39 -6.92 -3.14
C THR A 165 -1.81 -6.91 -2.58
N ILE A 166 -2.85 -6.92 -3.43
CA ILE A 166 -4.26 -6.91 -2.99
C ILE A 166 -4.85 -8.34 -2.95
N HIS A 167 -4.40 -9.23 -3.84
CA HIS A 167 -4.94 -10.58 -3.93
C HIS A 167 -4.37 -11.52 -2.83
N LYS A 168 -4.67 -12.83 -2.96
CA LYS A 168 -4.25 -13.87 -2.01
C LYS A 168 -2.75 -13.80 -1.70
N THR A 169 -1.93 -13.58 -2.71
CA THR A 169 -0.47 -13.43 -2.59
C THR A 169 -0.08 -12.32 -1.63
N GLY A 170 -0.62 -11.11 -1.82
CA GLY A 170 -0.32 -9.98 -0.95
C GLY A 170 -0.77 -10.16 0.49
N ARG A 171 -1.90 -10.83 0.71
CA ARG A 171 -2.34 -11.19 2.08
C ARG A 171 -1.41 -12.19 2.73
N ALA A 172 -0.95 -13.19 1.97
CA ALA A 172 0.03 -14.16 2.46
C ALA A 172 1.38 -13.51 2.80
N LEU A 173 1.89 -12.62 1.94
CA LEU A 173 3.13 -11.87 2.20
C LEU A 173 3.02 -11.04 3.48
N LYS A 174 1.91 -10.31 3.66
CA LYS A 174 1.68 -9.53 4.88
C LYS A 174 1.57 -10.42 6.12
N ALA A 175 0.86 -11.54 6.03
CA ALA A 175 0.78 -12.49 7.15
C ALA A 175 2.16 -13.02 7.55
N ILE A 176 3.01 -13.36 6.57
CA ILE A 176 4.40 -13.77 6.81
C ILE A 176 5.22 -12.64 7.46
N ARG A 177 5.02 -11.39 7.03
CA ARG A 177 5.69 -10.22 7.61
C ARG A 177 5.32 -10.00 9.08
N GLU A 178 4.03 -10.15 9.44
CA GLU A 178 3.56 -9.96 10.81
C GLU A 178 4.04 -11.10 11.72
N ASN A 179 3.74 -12.35 11.36
CA ASN A 179 4.19 -13.51 12.10
C ASN A 179 4.29 -14.76 11.19
N PRO A 180 5.50 -15.22 10.85
CA PRO A 180 5.68 -16.37 9.96
C PRO A 180 5.19 -17.68 10.57
N ILE A 181 5.25 -17.84 11.90
CA ILE A 181 4.78 -19.03 12.62
C ILE A 181 3.26 -19.15 12.49
N VAL A 182 2.55 -18.06 12.76
CA VAL A 182 1.08 -18.00 12.63
C VAL A 182 0.65 -18.23 11.19
N ALA A 183 1.33 -17.61 10.22
CA ALA A 183 1.05 -17.82 8.80
C ALA A 183 1.14 -19.31 8.40
N LYS A 184 2.12 -20.04 8.95
CA LYS A 184 2.31 -21.47 8.69
C LYS A 184 1.20 -22.33 9.27
N VAL A 185 0.65 -21.98 10.44
CA VAL A 185 -0.52 -22.67 11.03
C VAL A 185 -1.76 -22.53 10.13
N PHE A 186 -1.93 -21.38 9.48
CA PHE A 186 -2.97 -21.16 8.47
C PHE A 186 -2.67 -21.80 7.09
N GLY A 187 -1.65 -22.66 6.99
CA GLY A 187 -1.30 -23.38 5.76
C GLY A 187 -0.59 -22.53 4.70
N ILE A 188 -0.07 -21.34 5.06
CA ILE A 188 0.65 -20.48 4.12
C ILE A 188 2.09 -20.99 3.99
N SER A 189 2.50 -21.33 2.76
CA SER A 189 3.89 -21.71 2.47
C SER A 189 4.80 -20.48 2.49
N GLU A 190 5.47 -20.25 3.62
CA GLU A 190 6.48 -19.20 3.78
C GLU A 190 7.53 -19.26 2.67
N THR A 191 7.99 -20.47 2.35
CA THR A 191 9.01 -20.73 1.33
C THR A 191 8.61 -20.22 -0.05
N TYR A 192 7.42 -20.59 -0.51
CA TYR A 192 6.93 -20.18 -1.82
C TYR A 192 6.83 -18.66 -1.92
N TYR A 193 6.26 -18.01 -0.90
CA TYR A 193 6.01 -16.57 -0.94
C TYR A 193 7.28 -15.74 -0.77
N LYS A 194 8.26 -16.17 0.03
CA LYS A 194 9.57 -15.51 0.13
C LYS A 194 10.34 -15.57 -1.18
N VAL A 195 10.40 -16.75 -1.80
CA VAL A 195 11.07 -16.93 -3.11
C VAL A 195 10.37 -16.11 -4.18
N LEU A 196 9.03 -16.14 -4.22
CA LEU A 196 8.25 -15.33 -5.15
C LEU A 196 8.54 -13.83 -4.98
N ALA A 197 8.63 -13.35 -3.75
CA ALA A 197 8.96 -11.96 -3.47
C ALA A 197 10.36 -11.59 -3.99
N PHE A 198 11.36 -12.46 -3.85
CA PHE A 198 12.69 -12.25 -4.40
C PHE A 198 12.70 -12.26 -5.93
N VAL A 199 12.03 -13.21 -6.58
CA VAL A 199 11.94 -13.30 -8.05
C VAL A 199 11.26 -12.08 -8.65
N VAL A 200 10.10 -11.70 -8.13
CA VAL A 200 9.37 -10.54 -8.64
C VAL A 200 10.10 -9.24 -8.28
N GLY A 201 10.65 -9.16 -7.06
CA GLY A 201 11.41 -8.01 -6.62
C GLY A 201 12.66 -7.77 -7.45
N SER A 202 13.43 -8.81 -7.76
CA SER A 202 14.60 -8.72 -8.63
C SER A 202 14.22 -8.47 -10.09
N ALA A 203 13.06 -8.95 -10.57
CA ALA A 203 12.55 -8.59 -11.89
C ALA A 203 12.31 -7.08 -12.01
N PHE A 204 11.66 -6.47 -11.01
CA PHE A 204 11.46 -5.02 -10.97
C PHE A 204 12.79 -4.24 -10.94
N ALA A 205 13.77 -4.72 -10.18
CA ALA A 205 15.12 -4.14 -10.16
C ALA A 205 15.82 -4.28 -11.53
N GLY A 206 15.77 -5.45 -12.14
CA GLY A 206 16.36 -5.72 -13.45
C GLY A 206 15.74 -4.89 -14.56
N LEU A 207 14.41 -4.74 -14.55
CA LEU A 207 13.68 -3.85 -15.45
C LEU A 207 14.15 -2.40 -15.28
N ALA A 208 14.25 -1.92 -14.04
CA ALA A 208 14.77 -0.58 -13.76
C ALA A 208 16.21 -0.41 -14.26
N GLY A 209 17.06 -1.42 -14.08
CA GLY A 209 18.45 -1.41 -14.57
C GLY A 209 18.57 -1.36 -16.08
N ALA A 210 17.79 -2.19 -16.79
CA ALA A 210 17.75 -2.18 -18.24
C ALA A 210 17.25 -0.83 -18.79
N LEU A 211 16.23 -0.24 -18.17
CA LEU A 211 15.76 1.10 -18.54
C LEU A 211 16.83 2.16 -18.23
N TYR A 212 17.54 2.05 -17.11
CA TYR A 212 18.61 2.96 -16.72
C TYR A 212 19.73 3.00 -17.76
N SER A 213 20.22 1.84 -18.22
CA SER A 213 21.31 1.77 -19.20
C SER A 213 20.96 2.42 -20.53
N HIS A 214 19.73 2.24 -21.01
CA HIS A 214 19.25 2.83 -22.26
C HIS A 214 18.78 4.29 -22.14
N THR A 215 18.68 4.81 -20.92
CA THR A 215 18.36 6.23 -20.65
C THR A 215 19.61 7.07 -20.49
N ILE A 216 20.60 6.56 -19.73
CA ILE A 216 21.85 7.29 -19.48
C ILE A 216 22.88 7.08 -20.59
N GLY A 217 22.85 5.93 -21.28
CA GLY A 217 23.80 5.62 -22.37
C GLY A 217 25.20 5.20 -21.87
N TYR A 218 25.40 5.17 -20.56
CA TYR A 218 26.61 4.75 -19.88
C TYR A 218 26.26 4.02 -18.58
N ILE A 219 26.99 2.95 -18.28
CA ILE A 219 26.92 2.25 -17.00
C ILE A 219 28.30 1.80 -16.55
N ALA A 220 28.62 2.01 -15.27
CA ALA A 220 29.79 1.43 -14.61
C ALA A 220 29.38 0.53 -13.43
N PRO A 221 30.21 -0.46 -13.04
CA PRO A 221 29.86 -1.34 -11.93
C PRO A 221 29.64 -0.59 -10.61
N SER A 222 30.43 0.47 -10.37
CA SER A 222 30.33 1.33 -9.19
C SER A 222 29.00 2.07 -9.05
N ASP A 223 28.25 2.25 -10.15
CA ASP A 223 26.93 2.91 -10.13
C ASP A 223 25.88 2.06 -9.38
N PHE A 224 26.14 0.76 -9.24
CA PHE A 224 25.25 -0.23 -8.64
C PHE A 224 25.81 -0.88 -7.38
N GLY A 225 26.83 -0.28 -6.78
CA GLY A 225 27.46 -0.83 -5.58
C GLY A 225 26.60 -0.75 -4.32
N LEU A 226 27.22 -1.04 -3.18
CA LEU A 226 26.52 -1.04 -1.87
C LEU A 226 25.84 0.31 -1.57
N GLY A 227 26.49 1.43 -1.91
CA GLY A 227 25.93 2.77 -1.74
C GLY A 227 24.58 2.91 -2.43
N LYS A 228 24.46 2.43 -3.68
CA LYS A 228 23.20 2.44 -4.43
C LYS A 228 22.13 1.59 -3.75
N SER A 229 22.49 0.43 -3.22
CA SER A 229 21.53 -0.42 -2.49
C SER A 229 21.01 0.25 -1.21
N LEU A 230 21.88 0.98 -0.50
CA LEU A 230 21.48 1.76 0.68
C LEU A 230 20.59 2.96 0.30
N GLU A 231 20.85 3.60 -0.84
CA GLU A 231 19.97 4.65 -1.38
C GLU A 231 18.59 4.09 -1.75
N LEU A 232 18.52 2.93 -2.40
CA LEU A 232 17.24 2.25 -2.69
C LEU A 232 16.50 1.87 -1.41
N LEU A 233 17.22 1.41 -0.40
CA LEU A 233 16.66 1.15 0.94
C LEU A 233 16.08 2.44 1.53
N ALA A 234 16.84 3.53 1.49
CA ALA A 234 16.39 4.83 1.99
C ALA A 234 15.13 5.32 1.25
N ILE A 235 15.08 5.18 -0.07
CA ILE A 235 13.89 5.50 -0.90
C ILE A 235 12.66 4.75 -0.38
N VAL A 236 12.76 3.45 -0.13
CA VAL A 236 11.64 2.62 0.32
C VAL A 236 11.22 2.96 1.75
N VAL A 237 12.19 3.18 2.66
CA VAL A 237 11.93 3.55 4.05
C VAL A 237 11.29 4.93 4.15
N ILE A 238 11.90 5.94 3.51
CA ILE A 238 11.41 7.33 3.51
C ILE A 238 10.03 7.41 2.86
N GLY A 239 9.84 6.73 1.73
CA GLY A 239 8.57 6.69 1.02
C GLY A 239 7.45 6.04 1.84
N GLY A 240 7.77 4.99 2.59
CA GLY A 240 6.83 4.25 3.45
C GLY A 240 6.79 2.77 3.08
N MET A 241 7.48 1.95 3.87
CA MET A 241 7.60 0.50 3.67
C MET A 241 6.23 -0.21 3.73
N GLY A 242 6.00 -1.12 2.79
CA GLY A 242 4.76 -1.90 2.72
C GLY A 242 3.55 -1.11 2.18
N SER A 243 3.79 0.07 1.60
CA SER A 243 2.75 0.88 0.96
C SER A 243 2.87 0.86 -0.57
N LEU A 244 1.74 1.00 -1.27
CA LEU A 244 1.71 1.02 -2.74
C LEU A 244 2.38 2.28 -3.31
N PHE A 245 2.20 3.43 -2.67
CA PHE A 245 2.69 4.73 -3.15
C PHE A 245 4.03 5.14 -2.55
N GLY A 246 4.53 4.44 -1.53
CA GLY A 246 5.81 4.73 -0.89
C GLY A 246 6.98 4.81 -1.88
N PRO A 247 7.17 3.80 -2.76
CA PRO A 247 8.22 3.85 -3.78
C PRO A 247 8.19 5.11 -4.66
N VAL A 248 6.99 5.59 -5.01
CA VAL A 248 6.81 6.79 -5.86
C VAL A 248 7.30 8.03 -5.12
N PHE A 249 6.82 8.25 -3.89
CA PHE A 249 7.20 9.43 -3.10
C PHE A 249 8.68 9.42 -2.71
N GLY A 250 9.19 8.25 -2.32
CA GLY A 250 10.61 8.10 -1.98
C GLY A 250 11.52 8.36 -3.18
N ALA A 251 11.21 7.80 -4.36
CA ALA A 251 12.00 7.99 -5.56
C ALA A 251 11.94 9.44 -6.04
N THR A 252 10.77 10.08 -5.95
CA THR A 252 10.58 11.50 -6.26
C THR A 252 11.42 12.38 -5.35
N LEU A 253 11.39 12.11 -4.03
CA LEU A 253 12.24 12.84 -3.10
C LEU A 253 13.72 12.63 -3.44
N TYR A 254 14.15 11.39 -3.70
CA TYR A 254 15.52 11.09 -4.04
C TYR A 254 16.02 11.79 -5.31
N THR A 255 15.22 11.86 -6.37
CA THR A 255 15.63 12.52 -7.61
C THR A 255 15.54 14.04 -7.52
N VAL A 256 14.60 14.58 -6.75
CA VAL A 256 14.40 16.04 -6.61
C VAL A 256 15.40 16.66 -5.62
N LEU A 257 15.84 15.91 -4.60
CA LEU A 257 16.66 16.46 -3.52
C LEU A 257 17.99 17.08 -3.98
N PRO A 258 18.74 16.47 -4.93
CA PRO A 258 19.96 17.08 -5.46
C PRO A 258 19.72 18.47 -6.05
N PHE A 259 18.53 18.76 -6.60
CA PHE A 259 18.21 20.10 -7.13
C PHE A 259 18.19 21.17 -6.05
N ILE A 260 17.62 20.82 -4.90
CA ILE A 260 17.46 21.74 -3.76
C ILE A 260 18.82 21.97 -3.10
N PHE A 261 19.63 20.91 -2.94
CA PHE A 261 20.86 20.94 -2.16
C PHE A 261 22.14 21.12 -3.01
N SER A 262 22.06 21.08 -4.34
CA SER A 262 23.22 21.20 -5.26
C SER A 262 24.09 22.44 -5.01
N ARG A 263 23.50 23.52 -4.49
CA ARG A 263 24.21 24.79 -4.25
C ARG A 263 24.94 24.87 -2.91
N ILE A 264 24.70 23.91 -2.01
CA ILE A 264 25.14 23.97 -0.61
C ILE A 264 26.44 23.18 -0.40
N GLY A 265 26.88 22.38 -1.38
CA GLY A 265 28.17 21.67 -1.35
C GLY A 265 28.21 20.47 -0.40
N PHE A 266 27.10 20.09 0.23
CA PHE A 266 27.03 18.89 1.06
C PHE A 266 27.07 17.61 0.23
N SER A 267 27.71 16.57 0.77
CA SER A 267 27.61 15.22 0.22
C SER A 267 26.17 14.74 0.27
N MET A 268 25.60 14.36 -0.88
CA MET A 268 24.22 13.87 -0.97
C MET A 268 24.01 12.63 -0.10
N THR A 269 25.04 11.79 0.09
CA THR A 269 24.97 10.64 1.00
C THR A 269 24.69 11.07 2.45
N ILE A 270 25.31 12.16 2.92
CA ILE A 270 25.07 12.71 4.27
C ILE A 270 23.66 13.29 4.35
N VAL A 271 23.22 14.01 3.32
CA VAL A 271 21.87 14.58 3.26
C VAL A 271 20.82 13.47 3.30
N PHE A 272 20.97 12.43 2.47
CA PHE A 272 20.06 11.27 2.46
C PHE A 272 20.06 10.51 3.78
N GLY A 273 21.23 10.26 4.36
CA GLY A 273 21.35 9.61 5.67
C GLY A 273 20.65 10.40 6.78
N SER A 274 20.82 11.72 6.80
CA SER A 274 20.17 12.61 7.76
C SER A 274 18.65 12.60 7.61
N ILE A 275 18.14 12.69 6.38
CA ILE A 275 16.69 12.63 6.11
C ILE A 275 16.13 11.26 6.50
N LEU A 276 16.83 10.18 6.17
CA LEU A 276 16.43 8.83 6.55
C LEU A 276 16.28 8.71 8.08
N ILE A 277 17.28 9.16 8.84
CA ILE A 277 17.22 9.16 10.31
C ILE A 277 16.03 9.99 10.80
N GLY A 278 15.84 11.20 10.28
CA GLY A 278 14.71 12.05 10.64
C GLY A 278 13.35 11.40 10.35
N VAL A 279 13.18 10.78 9.18
CA VAL A 279 11.92 10.10 8.82
C VAL A 279 11.69 8.87 9.70
N VAL A 280 12.72 8.09 10.03
CA VAL A 280 12.58 6.95 10.93
C VAL A 280 12.17 7.38 12.34
N LEU A 281 12.74 8.49 12.86
CA LEU A 281 12.44 8.99 14.21
C LEU A 281 11.06 9.66 14.31
N PHE A 282 10.69 10.51 13.35
CA PHE A 282 9.50 11.36 13.44
C PHE A 282 8.32 10.87 12.60
N MET A 283 8.58 10.04 11.58
CA MET A 283 7.60 9.60 10.59
C MET A 283 7.70 8.08 10.31
N PRO A 284 7.54 7.20 11.33
CA PRO A 284 7.83 5.76 11.23
C PRO A 284 7.00 5.00 10.18
N ARG A 285 5.86 5.56 9.75
CA ARG A 285 5.02 5.00 8.67
C ARG A 285 5.40 5.48 7.26
N GLY A 286 6.41 6.35 7.16
CA GLY A 286 6.92 6.98 5.94
C GLY A 286 5.98 8.03 5.34
N LEU A 287 6.50 8.80 4.38
CA LEU A 287 5.83 9.97 3.79
C LEU A 287 4.45 9.66 3.21
N ALA A 288 4.28 8.51 2.55
CA ALA A 288 3.01 8.14 1.91
C ALA A 288 1.84 8.11 2.91
N HIS A 289 2.07 7.65 4.15
CA HIS A 289 1.02 7.61 5.17
C HIS A 289 0.58 9.01 5.60
N TYR A 290 1.54 9.90 5.88
CA TYR A 290 1.24 11.25 6.35
C TYR A 290 0.61 12.12 5.26
N ILE A 291 1.09 12.00 4.02
CA ILE A 291 0.46 12.66 2.85
C ILE A 291 -0.99 12.18 2.70
N HIS A 292 -1.23 10.88 2.84
CA HIS A 292 -2.58 10.34 2.73
C HIS A 292 -3.49 10.79 3.89
N ALA A 293 -3.00 10.75 5.13
CA ALA A 293 -3.74 11.22 6.31
C ALA A 293 -4.08 12.72 6.21
N TRP A 294 -3.12 13.53 5.77
CA TRP A 294 -3.33 14.95 5.49
C TRP A 294 -4.39 15.16 4.42
N TRP A 295 -4.31 14.42 3.30
CA TRP A 295 -5.28 14.48 2.21
C TRP A 295 -6.70 14.13 2.67
N ILE A 296 -6.87 13.09 3.49
CA ILE A 296 -8.19 12.73 4.03
C ILE A 296 -8.75 13.87 4.86
N LYS A 297 -7.96 14.39 5.81
CA LYS A 297 -8.38 15.43 6.75
C LYS A 297 -8.77 16.73 6.06
N TRP A 298 -7.97 17.17 5.08
CA TRP A 298 -8.10 18.51 4.50
C TRP A 298 -8.76 18.55 3.12
N ALA A 299 -8.68 17.47 2.33
CA ALA A 299 -9.30 17.43 1.01
C ALA A 299 -10.59 16.59 0.98
N GLU A 300 -10.59 15.38 1.55
CA GLU A 300 -11.77 14.51 1.41
C GLU A 300 -12.91 14.85 2.38
N MET A 301 -12.62 15.15 3.65
CA MET A 301 -13.67 15.48 4.62
C MET A 301 -14.56 16.66 4.19
N PRO A 302 -14.02 17.79 3.67
CA PRO A 302 -14.86 18.88 3.16
C PRO A 302 -15.69 18.46 1.95
N ILE A 303 -15.09 17.74 0.99
CA ILE A 303 -15.79 17.29 -0.23
C ILE A 303 -16.94 16.34 0.12
N VAL A 304 -16.72 15.43 1.08
CA VAL A 304 -17.76 14.51 1.56
C VAL A 304 -18.85 15.25 2.32
N ALA A 305 -18.50 16.23 3.16
CA ALA A 305 -19.48 17.08 3.85
C ALA A 305 -20.37 17.86 2.88
N LEU A 306 -19.78 18.43 1.82
CA LEU A 306 -20.49 19.09 0.72
C LEU A 306 -21.44 18.14 -0.02
N LYS A 307 -21.02 16.88 -0.25
CA LYS A 307 -21.88 15.87 -0.89
C LYS A 307 -23.00 15.37 0.02
N ARG A 308 -22.76 15.25 1.34
CA ARG A 308 -23.77 14.82 2.33
C ARG A 308 -24.93 15.82 2.42
N ARG A 309 -24.66 17.13 2.36
CA ARG A 309 -25.71 18.18 2.39
C ARG A 309 -26.75 18.09 1.27
N LYS A 310 -26.46 17.38 0.16
CA LYS A 310 -27.35 17.29 -1.00
C LYS A 310 -28.27 16.07 -1.02
N LYS A 311 -28.16 15.13 -0.07
CA LYS A 311 -28.98 13.90 -0.07
C LYS A 311 -29.98 13.98 1.07
N SER A 312 -31.30 13.99 0.78
CA SER A 312 -32.28 13.74 1.84
C SER A 312 -32.06 12.32 2.36
N SER A 313 -31.98 12.15 3.68
CA SER A 313 -31.88 10.84 4.29
C SER A 313 -33.16 10.08 3.96
N LEU A 314 -33.02 8.84 3.46
CA LEU A 314 -34.14 7.91 3.42
C LEU A 314 -34.39 7.50 4.87
N GLY A 315 -35.62 7.60 5.37
CA GLY A 315 -35.98 7.20 6.73
C GLY A 315 -36.74 8.26 7.52
N SER A 316 -36.96 7.96 8.79
CA SER A 316 -37.75 8.76 9.72
C SER A 316 -36.92 9.08 10.96
N TYR A 317 -37.42 10.00 11.79
CA TYR A 317 -36.78 10.43 13.01
C TYR A 317 -37.69 10.23 14.22
N VAL A 318 -37.10 9.89 15.36
CA VAL A 318 -37.77 9.85 16.67
C VAL A 318 -37.07 10.82 17.61
N ASP A 319 -37.85 11.69 18.26
CA ASP A 319 -37.35 12.63 19.27
C ASP A 319 -37.22 11.92 20.63
N THR A 320 -35.98 11.70 21.04
CA THR A 320 -35.58 11.21 22.38
C THR A 320 -35.06 12.38 23.23
N SER A 321 -34.95 12.19 24.55
CA SER A 321 -34.37 13.17 25.48
C SER A 321 -32.91 13.50 25.15
N PHE A 322 -32.23 12.61 24.45
CA PHE A 322 -30.84 12.76 23.99
C PHE A 322 -30.72 13.36 22.58
N GLY A 323 -31.85 13.65 21.91
CA GLY A 323 -31.92 14.23 20.58
C GLY A 323 -32.63 13.35 19.56
N LYS A 324 -32.52 13.74 18.28
CA LYS A 324 -33.18 13.04 17.16
C LYS A 324 -32.42 11.80 16.75
N ILE A 325 -33.10 10.66 16.80
CA ILE A 325 -32.58 9.37 16.33
C ILE A 325 -33.18 9.05 14.96
N HIS A 326 -32.32 8.86 13.97
CA HIS A 326 -32.69 8.43 12.63
C HIS A 326 -32.85 6.91 12.58
N TYR A 327 -33.87 6.45 11.85
CA TYR A 327 -34.08 5.05 11.57
C TYR A 327 -34.71 4.84 10.20
N VAL A 328 -34.54 3.63 9.67
CA VAL A 328 -35.25 3.15 8.49
C VAL A 328 -36.05 1.92 8.88
N GLU A 329 -37.33 1.96 8.56
CA GLU A 329 -38.26 0.87 8.81
C GLU A 329 -38.69 0.21 7.50
N LYS A 330 -38.90 -1.11 7.52
CA LYS A 330 -39.44 -1.86 6.40
C LYS A 330 -40.33 -3.00 6.87
N ASN A 331 -41.43 -3.23 6.14
CA ASN A 331 -42.49 -4.24 6.35
C ASN A 331 -43.36 -4.00 7.60
N GLU A 332 -44.55 -4.61 7.64
CA GLU A 332 -45.55 -4.48 8.73
C GLU A 332 -45.72 -5.79 9.54
N GLY A 333 -44.67 -6.59 9.71
CA GLY A 333 -44.73 -7.87 10.43
C GLY A 333 -45.05 -7.74 11.93
N GLN A 334 -45.69 -8.76 12.51
CA GLN A 334 -46.07 -8.78 13.93
C GLN A 334 -44.88 -8.80 14.90
N ARG A 335 -43.76 -9.43 14.51
CA ARG A 335 -42.51 -9.43 15.28
C ARG A 335 -41.54 -8.39 14.75
N VAL A 336 -40.91 -7.67 15.67
CA VAL A 336 -40.00 -6.56 15.36
C VAL A 336 -38.55 -7.02 15.47
N ILE A 337 -37.77 -6.75 14.42
CA ILE A 337 -36.32 -6.91 14.42
C ILE A 337 -35.70 -5.51 14.52
N LEU A 338 -35.00 -5.24 15.63
CA LEU A 338 -34.22 -4.03 15.83
C LEU A 338 -32.75 -4.28 15.44
N CYS A 339 -32.26 -3.55 14.46
CA CYS A 339 -30.90 -3.70 13.96
C CYS A 339 -29.95 -2.61 14.48
N LEU A 340 -28.87 -3.01 15.16
CA LEU A 340 -27.85 -2.12 15.75
C LEU A 340 -26.48 -2.32 15.09
N HIS A 341 -25.96 -1.28 14.44
CA HIS A 341 -24.74 -1.38 13.64
C HIS A 341 -23.45 -1.27 14.48
N GLY A 342 -22.29 -1.52 13.85
CA GLY A 342 -20.98 -1.39 14.48
C GLY A 342 -20.40 0.03 14.45
N ASN A 343 -19.16 0.19 14.92
CA ASN A 343 -18.45 1.46 14.80
C ASN A 343 -18.26 1.83 13.32
N PHE A 344 -18.34 3.13 13.00
CA PHE A 344 -18.34 3.69 11.63
C PHE A 344 -19.48 3.18 10.73
N GLY A 345 -20.46 2.46 11.29
CA GLY A 345 -21.64 1.95 10.58
C GLY A 345 -22.78 2.97 10.50
N SER A 346 -23.87 2.53 9.85
CA SER A 346 -25.18 3.19 9.82
C SER A 346 -26.24 2.12 9.49
N TRP A 347 -27.52 2.47 9.46
CA TRP A 347 -28.64 1.61 9.06
C TRP A 347 -28.39 0.84 7.75
N LYS A 348 -27.59 1.41 6.84
CA LYS A 348 -27.23 0.81 5.54
C LYS A 348 -26.49 -0.51 5.66
N TRP A 349 -25.82 -0.76 6.78
CA TRP A 349 -25.18 -2.05 7.03
C TRP A 349 -26.18 -3.20 6.94
N PHE A 350 -27.44 -2.94 7.32
CA PHE A 350 -28.53 -3.91 7.29
C PHE A 350 -29.37 -3.84 6.00
N GLU A 351 -29.06 -2.95 5.06
CA GLU A 351 -29.81 -2.83 3.79
C GLU A 351 -29.90 -4.18 3.03
N PRO A 352 -28.84 -5.02 2.95
CA PRO A 352 -28.97 -6.34 2.36
C PRO A 352 -29.95 -7.23 3.12
N ALA A 353 -29.88 -7.27 4.46
CA ALA A 353 -30.76 -8.09 5.29
C ALA A 353 -32.24 -7.64 5.16
N MET A 354 -32.47 -6.33 5.15
CA MET A 354 -33.80 -5.74 4.95
C MET A 354 -34.41 -6.11 3.59
N LYS A 355 -33.60 -6.44 2.57
CA LYS A 355 -34.10 -6.86 1.25
C LYS A 355 -34.55 -8.32 1.19
N PHE A 356 -34.05 -9.18 2.08
CA PHE A 356 -34.32 -10.63 2.04
C PHE A 356 -35.30 -11.11 3.10
N ILE A 357 -35.61 -10.30 4.11
CA ILE A 357 -36.50 -10.67 5.22
C ILE A 357 -37.82 -9.90 5.07
N ASP A 358 -38.91 -10.61 4.76
CA ASP A 358 -40.22 -10.00 4.47
C ASP A 358 -41.27 -10.24 5.58
N ASN A 359 -41.12 -11.29 6.41
CA ASN A 359 -42.11 -11.68 7.43
C ASN A 359 -42.01 -10.90 8.76
N TYR A 360 -41.02 -10.02 8.89
CA TYR A 360 -40.74 -9.27 10.11
C TYR A 360 -40.76 -7.77 9.83
N ARG A 361 -41.20 -6.98 10.81
CA ARG A 361 -41.05 -5.52 10.81
C ARG A 361 -39.60 -5.21 11.20
N ILE A 362 -38.80 -4.66 10.28
CA ILE A 362 -37.37 -4.44 10.50
C ILE A 362 -37.12 -2.96 10.69
N ILE A 363 -36.50 -2.61 11.81
CA ILE A 363 -36.13 -1.24 12.17
C ILE A 363 -34.61 -1.18 12.28
N ALA A 364 -33.96 -0.52 11.33
CA ALA A 364 -32.52 -0.28 11.36
C ALA A 364 -32.25 1.14 11.84
N VAL A 365 -31.58 1.26 12.99
CA VAL A 365 -31.35 2.54 13.66
C VAL A 365 -29.93 3.03 13.36
N ASP A 366 -29.78 4.33 13.10
CA ASP A 366 -28.50 5.01 13.22
C ASP A 366 -28.25 5.31 14.70
N MET A 367 -27.27 4.67 15.32
CA MET A 367 -26.93 4.95 16.71
C MET A 367 -26.43 6.40 16.88
N PRO A 368 -26.55 7.00 18.07
CA PRO A 368 -26.01 8.33 18.35
C PRO A 368 -24.56 8.47 17.88
N ASN A 369 -24.18 9.66 17.42
CA ASN A 369 -22.88 9.96 16.79
C ASN A 369 -22.62 9.32 15.41
N PHE A 370 -23.53 8.47 14.91
CA PHE A 370 -23.43 7.82 13.60
C PHE A 370 -24.54 8.24 12.66
N GLY A 371 -24.31 7.95 11.38
CA GLY A 371 -25.28 8.20 10.31
C GLY A 371 -25.86 9.61 10.31
N ASP A 372 -27.20 9.68 10.35
CA ASP A 372 -27.97 10.92 10.37
C ASP A 372 -28.59 11.24 11.75
N SER A 373 -28.21 10.48 12.80
CA SER A 373 -28.67 10.69 14.19
C SER A 373 -27.93 11.84 14.90
N CYS A 374 -28.47 12.27 16.03
CA CYS A 374 -27.88 13.30 16.88
C CYS A 374 -26.49 12.92 17.38
N ARG A 375 -25.72 13.92 17.81
CA ARG A 375 -24.42 13.72 18.46
C ARG A 375 -24.57 13.89 19.96
N ILE A 376 -23.99 12.96 20.71
CA ILE A 376 -23.95 12.97 22.17
C ILE A 376 -22.49 13.01 22.63
N GLU A 377 -22.21 13.71 23.73
CA GLU A 377 -20.85 13.92 24.24
C GLU A 377 -20.29 12.72 25.02
N THR A 378 -21.14 11.82 25.50
CA THR A 378 -20.74 10.65 26.32
C THR A 378 -20.76 9.34 25.52
N PHE A 379 -19.88 8.39 25.89
CA PHE A 379 -19.50 7.24 25.06
C PHE A 379 -19.62 5.87 25.76
N SER A 380 -20.31 5.76 26.91
CA SER A 380 -20.43 4.46 27.58
C SER A 380 -21.47 3.57 26.88
N PHE A 381 -21.30 2.25 27.00
CA PHE A 381 -22.30 1.31 26.47
C PHE A 381 -23.66 1.47 27.16
N GLU A 382 -23.68 1.84 28.45
CA GLU A 382 -24.94 2.11 29.16
C GLU A 382 -25.67 3.32 28.57
N ASP A 383 -24.95 4.37 28.17
CA ASP A 383 -25.56 5.55 27.56
C ASP A 383 -26.17 5.20 26.20
N TYR A 384 -25.46 4.44 25.35
CA TYR A 384 -26.03 3.93 24.10
C TYR A 384 -27.27 3.07 24.35
N ALA A 385 -27.23 2.16 25.33
CA ALA A 385 -28.35 1.31 25.68
C ALA A 385 -29.56 2.13 26.16
N LYS A 386 -29.37 3.17 26.99
CA LYS A 386 -30.44 4.08 27.44
C LYS A 386 -31.11 4.81 26.29
N VAL A 387 -30.33 5.33 25.33
CA VAL A 387 -30.89 6.03 24.15
C VAL A 387 -31.72 5.08 23.31
N ILE A 388 -31.21 3.87 23.06
CA ILE A 388 -31.94 2.84 22.29
C ILE A 388 -33.19 2.40 23.04
N TYR A 389 -33.12 2.24 24.37
CA TYR A 389 -34.29 1.95 25.19
C TYR A 389 -35.36 3.04 25.06
N GLU A 390 -35.01 4.32 25.21
CA GLU A 390 -35.97 5.43 25.04
C GLU A 390 -36.57 5.46 23.63
N PHE A 391 -35.76 5.20 22.61
CA PHE A 391 -36.23 5.05 21.23
C PHE A 391 -37.30 3.94 21.13
N THR A 392 -37.06 2.76 21.72
CA THR A 392 -38.03 1.65 21.70
C THR A 392 -39.33 1.99 22.43
N GLN A 393 -39.25 2.73 23.55
CA GLN A 393 -40.43 3.18 24.29
C GLN A 393 -41.26 4.18 23.47
N LYS A 394 -40.60 5.15 22.81
CA LYS A 394 -41.26 6.13 21.92
C LYS A 394 -41.94 5.48 20.72
N MET A 395 -41.37 4.37 20.24
CA MET A 395 -41.91 3.58 19.13
C MET A 395 -42.94 2.53 19.58
N ASN A 396 -43.27 2.46 20.88
CA ASN A 396 -44.15 1.47 21.49
C ASN A 396 -43.76 0.02 21.13
N LEU A 397 -42.47 -0.29 21.20
CA LEU A 397 -41.95 -1.63 20.88
C LEU A 397 -41.82 -2.47 22.16
N THR A 398 -42.30 -3.71 22.10
CA THR A 398 -42.18 -4.74 23.14
C THR A 398 -41.76 -6.06 22.50
N ASP A 399 -41.11 -6.95 23.26
CA ASP A 399 -40.70 -8.29 22.82
C ASP A 399 -39.93 -8.29 21.48
N ILE A 400 -38.86 -7.48 21.41
CA ILE A 400 -38.10 -7.27 20.17
C ILE A 400 -36.99 -8.32 20.00
N ILE A 401 -36.69 -8.64 18.75
CA ILE A 401 -35.51 -9.41 18.34
C ILE A 401 -34.39 -8.42 18.02
N VAL A 402 -33.25 -8.49 18.70
CA VAL A 402 -32.13 -7.57 18.45
C VAL A 402 -31.08 -8.24 17.56
N VAL A 403 -30.81 -7.66 16.39
CA VAL A 403 -29.72 -8.10 15.51
C VAL A 403 -28.61 -7.06 15.57
N ALA A 404 -27.42 -7.44 16.02
CA ALA A 404 -26.37 -6.47 16.29
C ALA A 404 -24.98 -6.91 15.81
N HIS A 405 -24.17 -5.93 15.40
CA HIS A 405 -22.84 -6.15 14.84
C HIS A 405 -21.77 -5.30 15.54
N SER A 406 -20.61 -5.90 15.88
CA SER A 406 -19.46 -5.19 16.49
C SER A 406 -19.86 -4.35 17.71
N LEU A 407 -19.68 -3.02 17.68
CA LEU A 407 -20.11 -2.09 18.73
C LEU A 407 -21.59 -2.27 19.11
N GLY A 408 -22.47 -2.41 18.12
CA GLY A 408 -23.89 -2.63 18.37
C GLY A 408 -24.13 -3.91 19.17
N GLY A 409 -23.25 -4.90 19.05
CA GLY A 409 -23.32 -6.13 19.85
C GLY A 409 -23.10 -5.88 21.35
N ALA A 410 -22.15 -5.00 21.70
CA ALA A 410 -21.95 -4.60 23.10
C ALA A 410 -23.18 -3.82 23.62
N VAL A 411 -23.73 -2.92 22.81
CA VAL A 411 -24.95 -2.16 23.15
C VAL A 411 -26.14 -3.10 23.32
N ALA A 412 -26.28 -4.12 22.48
CA ALA A 412 -27.37 -5.10 22.57
C ALA A 412 -27.27 -5.97 23.84
N MET A 413 -26.06 -6.37 24.22
CA MET A 413 -25.81 -7.07 25.49
C MET A 413 -26.19 -6.19 26.68
N GLU A 414 -25.75 -4.93 26.69
CA GLU A 414 -26.05 -3.97 27.76
C GLU A 414 -27.55 -3.66 27.84
N LEU A 415 -28.21 -3.45 26.69
CA LEU A 415 -29.66 -3.25 26.61
C LEU A 415 -30.42 -4.45 27.18
N SER A 416 -29.98 -5.68 26.88
CA SER A 416 -30.61 -6.90 27.38
C SER A 416 -30.37 -7.10 28.87
N ALA A 417 -29.20 -6.73 29.38
CA ALA A 417 -28.87 -6.82 30.80
C ALA A 417 -29.63 -5.79 31.64
N SER A 418 -29.69 -4.54 31.16
CA SER A 418 -30.35 -3.43 31.84
C SER A 418 -31.90 -3.46 31.71
N TYR A 419 -32.43 -4.00 30.59
CA TYR A 419 -33.86 -4.03 30.30
C TYR A 419 -34.34 -5.42 29.82
N PRO A 420 -34.30 -6.45 30.68
CA PRO A 420 -34.47 -7.85 30.27
C PRO A 420 -35.87 -8.21 29.76
N ARG A 421 -36.89 -7.37 30.01
CA ARG A 421 -38.25 -7.58 29.50
C ARG A 421 -38.47 -7.03 28.10
N LEU A 422 -37.51 -6.28 27.55
CA LEU A 422 -37.64 -5.68 26.23
C LEU A 422 -37.20 -6.66 25.13
N VAL A 423 -36.12 -7.40 25.36
CA VAL A 423 -35.44 -8.22 24.34
C VAL A 423 -35.87 -9.68 24.48
N ASP A 424 -36.59 -10.20 23.48
CA ASP A 424 -37.00 -11.60 23.40
C ASP A 424 -35.82 -12.50 23.00
N SER A 425 -35.07 -12.08 21.98
CA SER A 425 -33.93 -12.83 21.47
C SER A 425 -32.89 -11.91 20.84
N MET A 426 -31.64 -12.37 20.83
CA MET A 426 -30.51 -11.58 20.35
C MET A 426 -29.65 -12.40 19.37
N ILE A 427 -29.34 -11.80 18.22
CA ILE A 427 -28.44 -12.37 17.19
C ILE A 427 -27.24 -11.44 17.07
N LEU A 428 -26.07 -11.96 17.43
CA LEU A 428 -24.82 -11.20 17.45
C LEU A 428 -23.90 -11.64 16.32
N VAL A 429 -23.50 -10.70 15.47
CA VAL A 429 -22.58 -10.93 14.35
C VAL A 429 -21.28 -10.20 14.63
N ASP A 430 -20.19 -10.94 14.84
CA ASP A 430 -18.88 -10.38 15.19
C ASP A 430 -18.95 -9.35 16.34
N PRO A 431 -19.58 -9.70 17.50
CA PRO A 431 -19.76 -8.76 18.60
C PRO A 431 -18.43 -8.44 19.29
N CYS A 432 -18.38 -7.30 19.98
CA CYS A 432 -17.29 -7.05 20.92
C CYS A 432 -17.25 -8.15 22.01
N PRO A 433 -16.09 -8.72 22.33
CA PRO A 433 -15.97 -9.67 23.44
C PRO A 433 -16.31 -9.00 24.77
N VAL A 434 -17.03 -9.71 25.64
CA VAL A 434 -17.53 -9.22 26.94
C VAL A 434 -16.42 -8.71 27.86
N ARG A 435 -15.21 -9.25 27.73
CA ARG A 435 -14.03 -8.86 28.53
C ARG A 435 -13.12 -7.83 27.85
N GLY A 436 -13.53 -7.28 26.70
CA GLY A 436 -12.63 -6.55 25.82
C GLY A 436 -11.66 -7.48 25.08
N LEU A 437 -10.97 -6.94 24.08
CA LEU A 437 -9.84 -7.64 23.45
C LEU A 437 -8.66 -7.57 24.43
N ASP A 438 -8.31 -8.71 25.01
CA ASP A 438 -7.07 -8.83 25.78
C ASP A 438 -5.91 -8.82 24.77
N ILE A 439 -5.32 -7.63 24.57
CA ILE A 439 -4.25 -7.41 23.58
C ILE A 439 -2.88 -7.83 24.11
N ALA A 440 -2.88 -8.58 25.22
CA ALA A 440 -1.71 -8.99 25.97
C ALA A 440 -1.40 -10.49 25.78
N GLU A 441 -1.34 -10.96 24.53
CA GLU A 441 -0.70 -12.24 24.18
C GLU A 441 0.09 -12.16 22.86
#